data_AF-A0A100VII1-F1
#
_entry.id   AF-A0A100VII1-F1
#
_cell.length_a   1.000
_cell.length_b   1.000
_cell.length_c   1.000
_cell.angle_alpha   90.00
_cell.angle_beta   90.00
_cell.angle_gamma   90.00
#
_symmetry.space_group_name_H-M   'P 1'
#
loop_
_entity.id
_entity.type
_entity.pdbx_description
1 polymer ?
#
loop_
_entity_poly.entity_id
_entity_poly.type
_entity_poly.pdbx_seq_one_letter_code
_entity_poly.pdbx_strand_id
1 'polypeptide(L)'
;MKTEYAQQGNKMRKGLRTAMVMLFILFVILVMTNPNEEDFVAWLSSEHAIHSSYDVADGRTFTQTIDGDEKRLHYKGRHIRHMGIFSTYSYLFSDNEEKEIVIGAVGIMKMLFNT
;
A
#
# COMPACT_ATOMS: atom_id res chain seq x y z
N MET A 1 -18.59 32.03 -40.44
CA MET A 1 -17.13 32.18 -40.19
C MET A 1 -16.79 32.61 -38.76
N LYS A 2 -16.79 33.90 -38.33
CA LYS A 2 -16.32 34.31 -36.97
C LYS A 2 -17.02 33.59 -35.79
N THR A 3 -18.31 33.33 -35.92
CA THR A 3 -19.15 32.68 -34.89
C THR A 3 -18.90 31.19 -34.76
N GLU A 4 -18.51 30.50 -35.85
CA GLU A 4 -18.20 29.07 -35.85
C GLU A 4 -16.84 28.80 -35.19
N TYR A 5 -15.84 29.64 -35.44
CA TYR A 5 -14.53 29.56 -34.77
C TYR A 5 -14.66 29.75 -33.25
N ALA A 6 -15.51 30.68 -32.81
CA ALA A 6 -15.78 30.89 -31.38
C ALA A 6 -16.52 29.70 -30.74
N GLN A 7 -17.48 29.09 -31.45
CA GLN A 7 -18.17 27.89 -30.98
C GLN A 7 -17.24 26.67 -30.91
N GLN A 8 -16.35 26.49 -31.89
CA GLN A 8 -15.39 25.38 -31.92
C GLN A 8 -14.34 25.50 -30.80
N GLY A 9 -13.81 26.70 -30.55
CA GLY A 9 -12.90 26.96 -29.43
C GLY A 9 -13.56 26.75 -28.06
N ASN A 10 -14.85 27.05 -27.93
CA ASN A 10 -15.60 26.83 -26.69
C ASN A 10 -15.91 25.35 -26.44
N LYS A 11 -16.23 24.58 -27.48
CA LYS A 11 -16.38 23.10 -27.39
C LYS A 11 -15.06 22.41 -27.03
N MET A 12 -13.95 22.83 -27.64
CA MET A 12 -12.62 22.27 -27.38
C MET A 12 -12.13 22.56 -25.95
N ARG A 13 -12.35 23.78 -25.45
CA ARG A 13 -12.10 24.15 -24.04
C ARG A 13 -12.95 23.36 -23.05
N LYS A 14 -14.23 23.13 -23.36
CA LYS A 14 -15.12 22.29 -22.54
C LYS A 14 -14.66 20.84 -22.52
N GLY A 15 -14.28 20.27 -23.67
CA GLY A 15 -13.74 18.91 -23.78
C GLY A 15 -12.46 18.71 -22.97
N LEU A 16 -11.51 19.65 -23.06
CA LEU A 16 -10.27 19.61 -22.28
C LEU A 16 -10.55 19.70 -20.77
N ARG A 17 -11.46 20.58 -20.35
CA ARG A 17 -11.85 20.69 -18.94
C ARG A 17 -12.48 19.40 -18.42
N THR A 18 -13.37 18.76 -19.19
CA THR A 18 -13.96 17.48 -18.82
C THR A 18 -12.91 16.38 -18.71
N ALA A 19 -11.96 16.31 -19.65
CA ALA A 19 -10.87 15.33 -19.62
C ALA A 19 -9.97 15.52 -18.38
N MET A 20 -9.63 16.77 -18.04
CA MET A 20 -8.86 17.07 -16.82
C MET A 20 -9.60 16.68 -15.55
N VAL A 21 -10.91 16.95 -15.47
CA VAL A 21 -11.73 16.55 -14.31
C VAL A 21 -11.79 15.02 -14.20
N MET A 22 -11.98 14.29 -15.31
CA MET A 22 -11.95 12.82 -15.30
C MET A 22 -10.58 12.28 -14.86
N LEU A 23 -9.49 12.83 -15.38
CA LEU A 23 -8.13 12.42 -14.99
C LEU A 23 -7.87 12.68 -13.51
N PHE A 24 -8.34 13.82 -12.99
CA PHE A 24 -8.24 14.15 -11.58
C PHE A 24 -9.03 13.17 -10.70
N ILE A 25 -10.26 12.82 -11.09
CA ILE A 25 -11.06 11.82 -10.37
C ILE A 25 -10.35 10.46 -10.38
N LEU A 26 -9.81 10.03 -11.53
CA LEU A 26 -9.04 8.79 -11.62
C LEU A 26 -7.82 8.82 -10.69
N PHE A 27 -7.08 9.93 -10.67
CA PHE A 27 -5.93 10.10 -9.80
C PHE A 27 -6.31 10.03 -8.32
N VAL A 28 -7.41 10.68 -7.90
CA VAL A 28 -7.92 10.59 -6.53
C VAL A 28 -8.26 9.14 -6.16
N ILE A 29 -8.91 8.40 -7.07
CA ILE A 29 -9.23 6.98 -6.86
C ILE A 29 -7.94 6.16 -6.69
N LEU A 30 -6.92 6.38 -7.53
CA LEU A 30 -5.64 5.67 -7.42
C LEU A 30 -4.94 5.94 -6.08
N VAL A 31 -4.98 7.18 -5.58
CA VAL A 31 -4.41 7.52 -4.28
C VAL A 31 -5.22 6.91 -3.13
N MET A 32 -6.55 6.99 -3.18
CA MET A 32 -7.43 6.43 -2.14
C MET A 32 -7.43 4.90 -2.09
N THR A 33 -7.08 4.24 -3.20
CA THR A 33 -6.99 2.78 -3.29
C THR A 33 -5.59 2.25 -3.02
N ASN A 34 -4.59 3.10 -2.80
CA ASN A 34 -3.26 2.68 -2.41
C ASN A 34 -3.35 1.95 -1.05
N PRO A 35 -2.84 0.70 -0.93
CA PRO A 35 -2.94 -0.05 0.31
C PRO A 35 -2.28 0.71 1.45
N ASN A 36 -2.74 0.49 2.68
CA ASN A 36 -2.21 1.08 3.91
C ASN A 36 -1.41 0.05 4.72
N GLU A 37 -1.02 0.40 5.95
CA GLU A 37 -0.29 -0.50 6.84
C GLU A 37 -1.11 -1.74 7.25
N GLU A 38 -2.42 -1.61 7.44
CA GLU A 38 -3.28 -2.74 7.81
C GLU A 38 -3.38 -3.75 6.66
N ASP A 39 -3.48 -3.25 5.42
CA ASP A 39 -3.41 -4.09 4.22
C ASP A 39 -2.06 -4.82 4.14
N PHE A 40 -0.96 -4.14 4.48
CA PHE A 40 0.37 -4.77 4.54
C PHE A 40 0.45 -5.88 5.59
N VAL A 41 -0.13 -5.67 6.76
CA VAL A 41 -0.16 -6.67 7.83
C VAL A 41 -1.03 -7.86 7.42
N ALA A 42 -2.18 -7.62 6.79
CA ALA A 42 -3.03 -8.69 6.25
C ALA A 42 -2.26 -9.51 5.19
N TRP A 43 -1.49 -8.84 4.34
CA TRP A 43 -0.63 -9.48 3.36
C TRP A 43 0.50 -10.30 3.99
N LEU A 44 1.12 -9.85 5.10
CA LEU A 44 2.10 -10.65 5.85
C LEU A 44 1.49 -11.98 6.33
N SER A 45 0.23 -11.97 6.76
CA SER A 45 -0.47 -13.18 7.18
C SER A 45 -0.75 -14.12 6.01
N SER A 46 -1.21 -13.58 4.86
CA SER A 46 -1.54 -14.42 3.70
C SER A 46 -0.30 -14.94 2.95
N GLU A 47 0.74 -14.13 2.81
CA GLU A 47 1.89 -14.43 1.95
C GLU A 47 3.05 -15.07 2.72
N HIS A 48 3.24 -14.67 3.98
CA HIS A 48 4.39 -15.08 4.80
C HIS A 48 4.01 -15.90 6.04
N ALA A 49 2.71 -16.21 6.22
CA ALA A 49 2.17 -16.85 7.42
C ALA A 49 2.52 -16.11 8.72
N ILE A 50 2.74 -14.79 8.64
CA ILE A 50 3.07 -13.93 9.78
C ILE A 50 1.80 -13.28 10.30
N HIS A 51 1.37 -13.69 11.47
CA HIS A 51 0.18 -13.20 12.13
C HIS A 51 0.57 -12.14 13.15
N SER A 52 -0.23 -11.07 13.25
CA SER A 52 -0.07 -10.10 14.34
C SER A 52 -1.19 -10.27 15.35
N SER A 53 -0.83 -10.37 16.63
CA SER A 53 -1.79 -10.34 17.74
C SER A 53 -1.53 -9.14 18.64
N TYR A 54 -2.54 -8.72 19.37
CA TYR A 54 -2.42 -7.61 20.32
C TYR A 54 -2.73 -8.12 21.72
N ASP A 55 -1.78 -7.91 22.63
CA ASP A 55 -1.91 -8.17 24.05
C ASP A 55 -1.74 -6.86 24.82
N VAL A 56 -2.49 -6.67 25.91
CA VAL A 56 -2.48 -5.43 26.68
C VAL A 56 -1.17 -5.25 27.47
N ALA A 57 -0.54 -6.35 27.89
CA ALA A 57 0.73 -6.35 28.60
C ALA A 57 1.93 -6.28 27.65
N ASP A 58 1.87 -7.00 26.54
CA ASP A 58 3.01 -7.17 25.62
C ASP A 58 2.93 -6.28 24.35
N GLY A 59 1.80 -5.60 24.14
CA GLY A 59 1.54 -4.81 22.93
C GLY A 59 1.33 -5.69 21.70
N ARG A 60 1.76 -5.19 20.53
CA ARG A 60 1.65 -5.91 19.26
C ARG A 60 2.76 -6.95 19.14
N THR A 61 2.37 -8.22 19.03
CA THR A 61 3.29 -9.34 18.81
C THR A 61 3.12 -9.91 17.42
N PHE A 62 4.18 -10.53 16.89
CA PHE A 62 4.17 -11.19 15.59
C PHE A 62 4.60 -12.64 15.75
N THR A 63 3.86 -13.55 15.13
CA THR A 63 4.19 -14.97 15.11
C THR A 63 4.17 -15.48 13.68
N GLN A 64 5.07 -16.41 13.35
CA GLN A 64 5.15 -17.04 12.05
C GLN A 64 4.95 -18.54 12.20
N THR A 65 4.03 -19.10 11.42
CA THR A 65 3.82 -20.55 11.36
C THR A 65 4.69 -21.14 10.26
N ILE A 66 5.65 -22.00 10.62
CA ILE A 66 6.49 -22.75 9.67
C ILE A 66 6.33 -24.23 10.00
N ASP A 67 5.92 -25.05 9.03
CA ASP A 67 5.75 -26.50 9.19
C ASP A 67 4.82 -26.92 10.35
N GLY A 68 3.89 -26.05 10.76
CA GLY A 68 2.97 -26.28 11.88
C GLY A 68 3.48 -25.78 13.23
N ASP A 69 4.74 -25.36 13.33
CA ASP A 69 5.32 -24.76 14.53
C ASP A 69 5.18 -23.23 14.50
N GLU A 70 4.69 -22.66 15.59
CA GLU A 70 4.56 -21.22 15.75
C GLU A 70 5.84 -20.63 16.38
N LYS A 71 6.50 -19.74 15.63
CA LYS A 71 7.70 -19.02 16.08
C LYS A 71 7.37 -17.56 16.33
N ARG A 72 7.72 -17.05 17.52
CA ARG A 72 7.60 -15.62 17.82
C ARG A 72 8.69 -14.84 17.09
N LEU A 73 8.29 -13.79 16.39
CA LEU A 73 9.17 -12.82 15.74
C LEU A 73 9.24 -11.56 16.59
N HIS A 74 10.46 -11.08 16.84
CA HIS A 74 10.69 -9.83 17.55
C HIS A 74 10.66 -8.68 16.55
N TYR A 75 9.63 -7.86 16.61
CA TYR A 75 9.53 -6.67 15.78
C TYR A 75 10.62 -5.65 16.17
N LYS A 76 11.46 -5.25 15.20
CA LYS A 76 12.56 -4.30 15.40
C LYS A 76 12.29 -2.94 14.78
N GLY A 77 11.48 -2.88 13.72
CA GLY A 77 11.15 -1.61 13.09
C GLY A 77 10.31 -1.74 11.82
N ARG A 78 9.86 -0.59 11.32
CA ARG A 78 9.15 -0.49 10.03
C ARG A 78 9.64 0.69 9.22
N HIS A 79 9.53 0.56 7.91
CA HIS A 79 9.70 1.64 6.95
C HIS A 79 8.50 1.68 6.02
N ILE A 80 7.78 2.80 6.01
CA ILE A 80 6.62 3.03 5.13
C ILE A 80 6.85 4.33 4.37
N ARG A 81 6.71 4.28 3.05
CA ARG A 81 6.93 5.44 2.17
C ARG A 81 5.81 5.57 1.16
N HIS A 82 5.13 6.71 1.19
CA HIS A 82 4.07 7.02 0.23
C HIS A 82 4.62 7.85 -0.93
N MET A 83 4.45 7.36 -2.17
CA MET A 83 4.94 8.00 -3.40
C MET A 83 3.77 8.31 -4.36
N GLY A 84 2.64 8.77 -3.82
CA GLY A 84 1.44 9.09 -4.58
C GLY A 84 0.60 7.84 -4.89
N ILE A 85 0.73 7.32 -6.11
CA ILE A 85 -0.07 6.17 -6.57
C ILE A 85 0.46 4.81 -6.10
N PHE A 86 1.65 4.80 -5.50
CA PHE A 86 2.24 3.61 -4.90
C PHE A 86 2.86 3.93 -3.54
N SER A 87 3.01 2.91 -2.71
CA SER A 87 3.69 2.98 -1.42
C SER A 87 4.66 1.81 -1.28
N THR A 88 5.70 1.96 -0.48
CA THR A 88 6.58 0.85 -0.10
C THR A 88 6.42 0.58 1.39
N TYR A 89 6.38 -0.69 1.75
CA TYR A 89 6.26 -1.20 3.12
C TYR A 89 7.44 -2.11 3.40
N SER A 90 8.01 -2.02 4.59
CA SER A 90 9.06 -2.95 5.02
C SER A 90 9.03 -3.09 6.53
N TYR A 91 8.96 -4.32 7.02
CA TYR A 91 9.10 -4.64 8.44
C TYR A 91 10.40 -5.39 8.66
N LEU A 92 11.10 -5.00 9.73
CA LEU A 92 12.28 -5.68 10.23
C LEU A 92 11.90 -6.48 11.48
N PHE A 93 12.19 -7.77 11.43
CA PHE A 93 12.02 -8.70 12.52
C PHE A 93 13.38 -9.29 12.93
N SER A 94 13.49 -9.83 14.13
CA SER A 94 14.48 -10.86 14.44
C SER A 94 13.79 -12.14 14.90
N ASP A 95 14.38 -13.28 14.59
CA ASP A 95 14.00 -14.53 15.22
C ASP A 95 14.64 -14.66 16.62
N ASN A 96 14.44 -15.81 17.26
CA ASN A 96 15.01 -16.12 18.58
C ASN A 96 16.53 -16.35 18.56
N GLU A 97 17.14 -16.51 17.39
CA GLU A 97 18.59 -16.61 17.19
C GLU A 97 19.22 -15.24 16.88
N GLU A 98 18.46 -14.16 17.06
CA GLU A 98 18.81 -12.78 16.71
C GLU A 98 19.10 -12.56 15.22
N LYS A 99 18.70 -13.50 14.35
CA LYS A 99 18.84 -13.33 12.92
C LYS A 99 17.80 -12.34 12.41
N GLU A 100 18.27 -11.30 11.72
CA GLU A 100 17.41 -10.28 11.14
C GLU A 100 16.69 -10.78 9.89
N ILE A 101 15.40 -10.48 9.81
CA ILE A 101 14.51 -10.83 8.71
C ILE A 101 13.82 -9.54 8.25
N VAL A 102 14.07 -9.14 7.01
CA VAL A 102 13.41 -8.00 6.37
C VAL A 102 12.37 -8.53 5.41
N ILE A 103 11.13 -8.08 5.56
CA ILE A 103 10.05 -8.39 4.62
C ILE A 103 9.51 -7.07 4.07
N GLY A 104 9.54 -6.94 2.75
CA GLY A 104 9.14 -5.73 2.04
C GLY A 104 8.06 -5.98 1.00
N ALA A 105 7.27 -4.94 0.71
CA ALA A 105 6.32 -4.94 -0.37
C ALA A 105 6.17 -3.56 -1.03
N VAL A 106 5.83 -3.55 -2.32
CA VAL A 106 5.30 -2.38 -3.04
C VAL A 106 3.78 -2.52 -3.12
N GLY A 107 3.08 -1.47 -2.70
CA GLY A 107 1.63 -1.36 -2.70
C GLY A 107 1.10 -0.45 -3.81
N ILE A 108 0.18 -0.94 -4.64
CA ILE A 108 -0.49 -0.19 -5.72
C ILE A 108 -1.93 -0.69 -5.85
N MET A 109 -2.92 0.19 -5.93
CA MET A 109 -4.33 -0.16 -6.22
C MET A 109 -4.85 -1.39 -5.43
N LYS A 110 -4.73 -1.34 -4.10
CA LYS A 110 -5.08 -2.40 -3.13
C LYS A 110 -4.30 -3.71 -3.25
N MET A 111 -3.29 -3.77 -4.10
CA MET A 111 -2.43 -4.95 -4.27
C MET A 111 -1.07 -4.68 -3.63
N LEU A 112 -0.47 -5.73 -3.08
CA LEU A 112 0.87 -5.74 -2.51
C LEU A 112 1.72 -6.79 -3.23
N PHE A 113 2.95 -6.41 -3.55
CA PHE A 113 3.90 -7.23 -4.30
C PHE A 113 5.21 -7.30 -3.53
N ASN A 114 5.77 -8.49 -3.38
CA ASN A 114 7.05 -8.71 -2.71
C ASN A 114 8.19 -7.93 -3.39
N THR A 115 9.17 -7.48 -2.62
CA THR A 115 10.32 -6.67 -3.09
C THR A 115 11.65 -7.24 -2.67
#